data_AF-A0A6C1PG39-F1
#
_entry.id   AF-A0A6C1PG39-F1
#
_cell.length_a   1.000
_cell.length_b   1.000
_cell.length_c   1.000
_cell.angle_alpha   90.00
_cell.angle_beta   90.00
_cell.angle_gamma   90.00
#
_symmetry.space_group_name_H-M   'P 1'
#
loop_
_entity.id
_entity.type
_entity.pdbx_description
1 polymer ?
#
loop_
_entity_poly.entity_id
_entity_poly.type
_entity_poly.pdbx_seq_one_letter_code
_entity_poly.pdbx_strand_id
1 'polypeptide(L)'
;MSTFEAERRKAEVGTLEEADLYYDAGYMLWCFELNREPPLSGHYLTFADWDEQDGFLRSIDKENTAWTLLERAASLYQALYEKHRNGGLANDVITLGVRLTNAWDKIAGKSDETDRVLQECLELAITIPDWDAAGGIYLSQAHSARYSMYDSPRAFELLHKAQECFRATDNDGDLHRAYLLEMSILDPLANEGQDGDIERYRDLLGICVSFLEREQDFHSLVDLYLQASQRLESYERLDLVEECMIAMLGVVKEHFPDHFATNLQGAREYLDNLGVSTKRLPALE
;
A
#
# COMPACT_ATOMS: atom_id res chain seq x y z
N MET A 1 -21.49 -25.10 8.69
CA MET A 1 -21.72 -23.92 7.82
C MET A 1 -20.61 -22.94 8.15
N SER A 2 -19.87 -22.46 7.17
CA SER A 2 -18.73 -21.58 7.39
C SER A 2 -19.16 -20.17 7.78
N THR A 3 -18.28 -19.43 8.46
CA THR A 3 -18.47 -18.01 8.80
C THR A 3 -18.68 -17.19 7.53
N PHE A 4 -17.90 -17.48 6.48
CA PHE A 4 -18.07 -16.88 5.16
C PHE A 4 -19.48 -17.08 4.58
N GLU A 5 -20.00 -18.32 4.54
CA GLU A 5 -21.34 -18.60 4.03
C GLU A 5 -22.45 -17.97 4.90
N ALA A 6 -22.20 -17.79 6.20
CA ALA A 6 -23.12 -17.11 7.09
C ALA A 6 -23.21 -15.60 6.79
N GLU A 7 -22.08 -14.93 6.56
CA GLU A 7 -22.04 -13.51 6.20
C GLU A 7 -22.53 -13.28 4.76
N ARG A 8 -22.09 -14.11 3.81
CA ARG A 8 -22.52 -14.07 2.39
C ARG A 8 -24.03 -14.21 2.22
N ARG A 9 -24.71 -14.93 3.11
CA ARG A 9 -26.18 -15.07 3.10
C ARG A 9 -26.93 -13.85 3.65
N LYS A 10 -26.25 -12.95 4.37
CA LYS A 10 -26.82 -11.68 4.82
C LYS A 10 -26.81 -10.63 3.71
N ALA A 11 -25.83 -10.70 2.80
CA ALA A 11 -25.79 -9.85 1.63
C ALA A 11 -26.86 -10.26 0.60
N GLU A 12 -27.51 -9.26 0.01
CA GLU A 12 -28.45 -9.49 -1.10
C GLU A 12 -27.69 -9.93 -2.37
N VAL A 13 -28.26 -10.86 -3.12
CA VAL A 13 -27.61 -11.42 -4.32
C VAL A 13 -27.46 -10.37 -5.42
N GLY A 14 -26.27 -10.29 -6.01
CA GLY A 14 -25.95 -9.34 -7.08
C GLY A 14 -25.74 -7.92 -6.59
N THR A 15 -25.37 -7.75 -5.31
CA THR A 15 -25.06 -6.44 -4.73
C THR A 15 -23.56 -6.22 -4.55
N LEU A 16 -23.20 -4.95 -4.36
CA LEU A 16 -21.89 -4.49 -3.90
C LEU A 16 -21.42 -5.26 -2.68
N GLU A 17 -22.29 -5.42 -1.68
CA GLU A 17 -21.98 -6.12 -0.43
C GLU A 17 -21.64 -7.60 -0.65
N GLU A 18 -22.29 -8.27 -1.61
CA GLU A 18 -21.94 -9.65 -1.97
C GLU A 18 -20.57 -9.70 -2.69
N ALA A 19 -20.31 -8.78 -3.62
CA ALA A 19 -19.05 -8.72 -4.34
C ALA A 19 -17.86 -8.44 -3.41
N ASP A 20 -18.02 -7.53 -2.45
CA ASP A 20 -17.02 -7.19 -1.43
C ASP A 20 -16.67 -8.40 -0.55
N LEU A 21 -17.66 -9.17 -0.11
CA LEU A 21 -17.42 -10.37 0.68
C LEU A 21 -16.59 -11.41 -0.09
N TYR A 22 -16.88 -11.63 -1.38
CA TYR A 22 -16.07 -12.52 -2.22
C TYR A 22 -14.65 -11.98 -2.45
N TYR A 23 -14.50 -10.67 -2.64
CA TYR A 23 -13.20 -10.03 -2.80
C TYR A 23 -12.35 -10.17 -1.54
N ASP A 24 -12.86 -9.77 -0.37
CA ASP A 24 -12.13 -9.81 0.90
C ASP A 24 -11.71 -11.25 1.24
N ALA A 25 -12.62 -12.22 1.10
CA ALA A 25 -12.33 -13.62 1.35
C ALA A 25 -11.28 -14.19 0.37
N GLY A 26 -11.40 -13.88 -0.91
CA GLY A 26 -10.45 -14.32 -1.94
C GLY A 26 -9.07 -13.68 -1.76
N TYR A 27 -9.02 -12.39 -1.46
CA TYR A 27 -7.78 -11.65 -1.26
C TYR A 27 -7.02 -12.13 -0.02
N MET A 28 -7.73 -12.37 1.09
CA MET A 28 -7.15 -12.96 2.30
C MET A 28 -6.55 -14.34 2.03
N LEU A 29 -7.27 -15.20 1.31
CA LEU A 29 -6.76 -16.52 0.95
C LEU A 29 -5.54 -16.41 0.04
N TRP A 30 -5.51 -15.48 -0.89
CA TRP A 30 -4.36 -15.25 -1.76
C TRP A 30 -3.13 -14.79 -0.95
N CYS A 31 -3.30 -13.86 -0.02
CA CYS A 31 -2.25 -13.45 0.90
C CYS A 31 -1.74 -14.60 1.76
N PHE A 32 -2.62 -15.50 2.20
CA PHE A 32 -2.25 -16.72 2.93
C PHE A 32 -1.51 -17.75 2.05
N GLU A 33 -2.00 -17.99 0.83
CA GLU A 33 -1.41 -18.91 -0.15
C GLU A 33 -0.01 -18.46 -0.61
N LEU A 34 0.22 -17.15 -0.74
CA LEU A 34 1.53 -16.57 -1.05
C LEU A 34 2.49 -16.56 0.14
N ASN A 35 2.00 -16.52 1.38
CA ASN A 35 2.81 -16.58 2.60
C ASN A 35 3.27 -18.01 2.94
N ARG A 36 3.79 -18.76 1.95
CA ARG A 36 4.71 -19.88 2.24
C ARG A 36 6.06 -19.41 2.80
N GLU A 37 6.32 -18.10 2.80
CA GLU A 37 7.32 -17.47 3.67
C GLU A 37 6.74 -16.20 4.34
N PRO A 38 6.98 -16.00 5.66
CA PRO A 38 6.18 -15.13 6.54
C PRO A 38 6.36 -13.58 6.54
N PRO A 39 7.29 -12.87 5.86
CA PRO A 39 7.57 -11.48 6.24
C PRO A 39 6.57 -10.42 5.74
N LEU A 40 5.57 -10.75 4.91
CA LEU A 40 4.72 -9.75 4.24
C LEU A 40 3.32 -9.56 4.88
N SER A 41 3.08 -10.12 6.07
CA SER A 41 1.76 -10.20 6.72
C SER A 41 1.32 -8.96 7.53
N GLY A 42 2.05 -7.84 7.46
CA GLY A 42 1.89 -6.71 8.39
C GLY A 42 0.61 -5.87 8.29
N HIS A 43 -0.23 -6.05 7.27
CA HIS A 43 -1.43 -5.23 7.13
C HIS A 43 -2.60 -6.04 6.57
N TYR A 44 -3.81 -5.68 7.01
CA TYR A 44 -5.11 -6.01 6.40
C TYR A 44 -5.84 -7.26 6.94
N LEU A 45 -6.21 -7.19 8.22
CA LEU A 45 -7.60 -7.20 8.73
C LEU A 45 -7.51 -7.30 10.26
N THR A 46 -8.31 -6.50 10.97
CA THR A 46 -8.37 -6.49 12.45
C THR A 46 -9.06 -7.74 12.98
N PHE A 47 -8.47 -8.92 12.77
CA PHE A 47 -8.75 -10.08 13.59
C PHE A 47 -8.10 -9.87 14.95
N ALA A 48 -8.83 -10.14 16.03
CA ALA A 48 -8.30 -9.96 17.37
C ALA A 48 -7.21 -11.03 17.69
N ASP A 49 -7.20 -12.13 16.92
CA ASP A 49 -6.35 -13.31 17.14
C ASP A 49 -6.07 -14.06 15.82
N TRP A 50 -4.88 -14.67 15.73
CA TRP A 50 -4.47 -15.62 14.70
C TRP A 50 -5.38 -16.86 14.62
N ASP A 51 -5.98 -17.28 15.74
CA ASP A 51 -6.93 -18.40 15.77
C ASP A 51 -8.26 -18.07 15.06
N GLU A 52 -8.69 -16.80 15.07
CA GLU A 52 -9.85 -16.34 14.31
C GLU A 52 -9.56 -16.33 12.81
N GLN A 53 -8.35 -15.91 12.43
CA GLN A 53 -7.87 -15.93 11.05
C GLN A 53 -7.75 -17.37 10.52
N ASP A 54 -7.14 -18.30 11.28
CA ASP A 54 -7.06 -19.72 10.91
C ASP A 54 -8.45 -20.38 10.86
N GLY A 55 -9.34 -20.03 11.79
CA GLY A 55 -10.73 -20.45 11.78
C GLY A 55 -11.48 -19.99 10.52
N PHE A 56 -11.29 -18.73 10.11
CA PHE A 56 -11.85 -18.19 8.88
C PHE A 56 -11.30 -18.90 7.64
N LEU A 57 -9.97 -19.05 7.53
CA LEU A 57 -9.30 -19.70 6.40
C LEU A 57 -9.72 -21.18 6.25
N ARG A 58 -9.85 -21.92 7.36
CA ARG A 58 -10.37 -23.30 7.36
C ARG A 58 -11.85 -23.39 7.02
N SER A 59 -12.60 -22.30 7.22
CA SER A 59 -14.03 -22.23 6.92
C SER A 59 -14.34 -22.02 5.44
N ILE A 60 -13.39 -21.54 4.63
CA ILE A 60 -13.64 -21.27 3.20
C ILE A 60 -13.74 -22.55 2.34
N ASP A 61 -13.54 -23.72 2.97
CA ASP A 61 -13.62 -25.08 2.42
C ASP A 61 -12.57 -25.34 1.34
N LYS A 62 -12.00 -26.55 1.35
CA LYS A 62 -10.79 -26.90 0.57
C LYS A 62 -10.99 -26.91 -0.96
N GLU A 63 -12.18 -26.60 -1.44
CA GLU A 63 -12.57 -26.66 -2.86
C GLU A 63 -12.58 -25.30 -3.58
N ASN A 64 -12.54 -24.18 -2.85
CA ASN A 64 -12.43 -22.85 -3.45
C ASN A 64 -10.99 -22.33 -3.28
N THR A 65 -10.22 -22.29 -4.36
CA THR A 65 -8.95 -21.57 -4.37
C THR A 65 -9.21 -20.07 -4.22
N ALA A 66 -8.25 -19.30 -3.67
CA ALA A 66 -8.32 -17.83 -3.64
C ALA A 66 -8.79 -17.26 -5.00
N TRP A 67 -8.30 -17.88 -6.06
CA TRP A 67 -8.65 -17.67 -7.46
C TRP A 67 -10.17 -17.69 -7.74
N THR A 68 -10.87 -18.75 -7.35
CA THR A 68 -12.32 -18.91 -7.65
C THR A 68 -13.17 -17.84 -6.96
N LEU A 69 -12.78 -17.39 -5.77
CA LEU A 69 -13.50 -16.33 -5.06
C LEU A 69 -13.30 -14.98 -5.73
N LEU A 70 -12.07 -14.70 -6.18
CA LEU A 70 -11.76 -13.46 -6.85
C LEU A 70 -12.36 -13.39 -8.26
N GLU A 71 -12.45 -14.51 -9.00
CA GLU A 71 -13.19 -14.62 -10.27
C GLU A 71 -14.70 -14.38 -10.09
N ARG A 72 -15.27 -14.85 -8.96
CA ARG A 72 -16.67 -14.61 -8.62
C ARG A 72 -16.93 -13.17 -8.26
N ALA A 73 -16.03 -12.55 -7.50
CA ALA A 73 -16.06 -11.12 -7.26
C ALA A 73 -16.07 -10.42 -8.62
N ALA A 74 -15.07 -10.67 -9.47
CA ALA A 74 -14.93 -10.14 -10.84
C ALA A 74 -16.21 -10.24 -11.70
N SER A 75 -16.89 -11.38 -11.67
CA SER A 75 -18.11 -11.59 -12.44
C SER A 75 -19.30 -10.79 -11.91
N LEU A 76 -19.44 -10.68 -10.58
CA LEU A 76 -20.48 -9.85 -9.95
C LEU A 76 -20.28 -8.37 -10.24
N TYR A 77 -19.02 -7.93 -10.35
CA TYR A 77 -18.68 -6.57 -10.77
C TYR A 77 -19.13 -6.25 -12.20
N GLN A 78 -18.90 -7.15 -13.16
CA GLN A 78 -19.35 -6.97 -14.53
C GLN A 78 -20.89 -6.83 -14.61
N ALA A 79 -21.62 -7.60 -13.79
CA ALA A 79 -23.07 -7.49 -13.69
C ALA A 79 -23.55 -6.16 -13.08
N LEU A 80 -22.84 -5.65 -12.06
CA LEU A 80 -23.12 -4.33 -11.46
C LEU A 80 -22.83 -3.19 -12.44
N TYR A 81 -21.75 -3.29 -13.21
CA TYR A 81 -21.42 -2.34 -14.27
C TYR A 81 -22.49 -2.30 -15.38
N GLU A 82 -22.93 -3.46 -15.85
CA GLU A 82 -24.02 -3.55 -16.83
C GLU A 82 -25.34 -2.98 -16.30
N LYS A 83 -25.60 -3.13 -15.00
CA LYS A 83 -26.75 -2.51 -14.32
C LYS A 83 -26.61 -0.97 -14.25
N HIS A 84 -25.40 -0.45 -14.03
CA HIS A 84 -25.13 0.99 -14.08
C HIS A 84 -25.33 1.58 -15.47
N ARG A 85 -24.84 0.92 -16.53
CA ARG A 85 -25.10 1.32 -17.93
C ARG A 85 -26.59 1.42 -18.26
N ASN A 86 -27.44 0.76 -17.47
CA ASN A 86 -28.90 0.78 -17.58
C ASN A 86 -29.60 1.66 -16.51
N GLY A 87 -28.88 2.58 -15.86
CA GLY A 87 -29.45 3.60 -14.94
C GLY A 87 -29.16 3.42 -13.44
N GLY A 88 -28.20 2.56 -13.07
CA GLY A 88 -27.69 2.46 -11.68
C GLY A 88 -26.80 3.64 -11.26
N LEU A 89 -26.39 3.71 -9.99
CA LEU A 89 -25.55 4.79 -9.45
C LEU A 89 -24.07 4.65 -9.87
N ALA A 90 -23.45 5.75 -10.29
CA ALA A 90 -22.05 5.77 -10.76
C ALA A 90 -21.02 5.52 -9.64
N ASN A 91 -21.30 5.99 -8.41
CA ASN A 91 -20.37 5.87 -7.27
C ASN A 91 -20.11 4.42 -6.86
N ASP A 92 -21.13 3.55 -6.96
CA ASP A 92 -21.00 2.14 -6.65
C ASP A 92 -20.06 1.44 -7.64
N VAL A 93 -20.13 1.80 -8.93
CA VAL A 93 -19.24 1.26 -9.96
C VAL A 93 -17.80 1.73 -9.77
N ILE A 94 -17.61 2.98 -9.40
CA ILE A 94 -16.29 3.60 -9.26
C ILE A 94 -15.54 3.05 -8.03
N THR A 95 -16.20 3.01 -6.86
CA THR A 95 -15.64 2.42 -5.62
C THR A 95 -15.23 0.97 -5.86
N LEU A 96 -15.99 0.28 -6.70
CA LEU A 96 -15.77 -1.11 -7.03
C LEU A 96 -14.72 -1.37 -8.10
N GLY A 97 -14.58 -0.47 -9.07
CA GLY A 97 -13.47 -0.48 -10.03
C GLY A 97 -12.12 -0.40 -9.34
N VAL A 98 -11.95 0.47 -8.34
CA VAL A 98 -10.70 0.61 -7.56
C VAL A 98 -10.34 -0.67 -6.79
N ARG A 99 -11.33 -1.35 -6.21
CA ARG A 99 -11.10 -2.57 -5.42
C ARG A 99 -10.74 -3.75 -6.31
N LEU A 100 -11.44 -3.86 -7.44
CA LEU A 100 -11.17 -4.85 -8.46
C LEU A 100 -9.77 -4.80 -9.02
N THR A 101 -9.18 -3.61 -9.12
CA THR A 101 -7.90 -3.44 -9.80
C THR A 101 -6.77 -3.81 -8.88
N ASN A 102 -6.92 -3.49 -7.59
CA ASN A 102 -6.10 -4.06 -6.53
C ASN A 102 -6.21 -5.59 -6.46
N ALA A 103 -7.38 -6.17 -6.77
CA ALA A 103 -7.56 -7.62 -6.92
C ALA A 103 -6.80 -8.16 -8.13
N TRP A 104 -7.13 -7.66 -9.32
CA TRP A 104 -6.77 -8.23 -10.60
C TRP A 104 -5.27 -8.14 -10.87
N ASP A 105 -4.62 -7.05 -10.49
CA ASP A 105 -3.17 -6.89 -10.61
C ASP A 105 -2.38 -7.93 -9.80
N LYS A 106 -3.02 -8.56 -8.82
CA LYS A 106 -2.44 -9.60 -7.96
C LYS A 106 -2.77 -11.02 -8.40
N ILE A 107 -3.84 -11.18 -9.17
CA ILE A 107 -4.42 -12.47 -9.53
C ILE A 107 -3.90 -12.92 -10.88
N ALA A 108 -4.08 -12.14 -11.92
CA ALA A 108 -3.75 -12.52 -13.28
C ALA A 108 -2.95 -11.38 -13.87
N GLY A 109 -1.71 -11.63 -14.30
CA GLY A 109 -1.00 -10.68 -15.16
C GLY A 109 -1.98 -10.11 -16.19
N LYS A 110 -2.05 -8.77 -16.25
CA LYS A 110 -3.14 -8.00 -16.84
C LYS A 110 -3.74 -8.65 -18.08
N SER A 111 -5.05 -8.91 -18.02
CA SER A 111 -5.84 -9.23 -19.22
C SER A 111 -6.36 -7.96 -19.85
N ASP A 112 -6.61 -7.97 -21.17
CA ASP A 112 -7.22 -6.85 -21.91
C ASP A 112 -8.56 -6.39 -21.27
N GLU A 113 -9.26 -7.30 -20.60
CA GLU A 113 -10.52 -7.05 -19.89
C GLU A 113 -10.32 -6.14 -18.66
N THR A 114 -9.22 -6.34 -17.92
CA THR A 114 -8.86 -5.58 -16.70
C THR A 114 -8.52 -4.13 -17.04
N ASP A 115 -7.71 -3.92 -18.08
CA ASP A 115 -7.35 -2.58 -18.54
C ASP A 115 -8.57 -1.82 -19.11
N ARG A 116 -9.49 -2.51 -19.79
CA ARG A 116 -10.77 -1.93 -20.24
C ARG A 116 -11.62 -1.45 -19.06
N VAL A 117 -11.83 -2.29 -18.04
CA VAL A 117 -12.65 -1.93 -16.87
C VAL A 117 -12.03 -0.76 -16.10
N LEU A 118 -10.70 -0.73 -15.97
CA LEU A 118 -9.95 0.39 -15.39
C LEU A 118 -10.24 1.71 -16.11
N GLN A 119 -10.15 1.68 -17.43
CA GLN A 119 -10.38 2.86 -18.26
C GLN A 119 -11.83 3.33 -18.15
N GLU A 120 -12.80 2.42 -18.16
CA GLU A 120 -14.23 2.74 -18.02
C GLU A 120 -14.56 3.32 -16.64
N CYS A 121 -13.98 2.79 -15.55
CA CYS A 121 -14.17 3.33 -14.20
C CYS A 121 -13.53 4.71 -14.05
N LEU A 122 -12.37 4.92 -14.66
CA LEU A 122 -11.69 6.22 -14.67
C LEU A 122 -12.50 7.27 -15.43
N GLU A 123 -13.04 6.92 -16.60
CA GLU A 123 -13.91 7.80 -17.38
C GLU A 123 -15.17 8.20 -16.60
N LEU A 124 -15.75 7.26 -15.86
CA LEU A 124 -16.87 7.54 -14.97
C LEU A 124 -16.48 8.49 -13.84
N ALA A 125 -15.37 8.22 -13.14
CA ALA A 125 -14.88 9.07 -12.04
C ALA A 125 -14.60 10.51 -12.47
N ILE A 126 -13.97 10.69 -13.64
CA ILE A 126 -13.73 12.01 -14.23
C ILE A 126 -15.04 12.72 -14.62
N THR A 127 -16.04 11.97 -15.10
CA THR A 127 -17.33 12.52 -15.54
C THR A 127 -18.21 13.00 -14.39
N ILE A 128 -18.14 12.33 -13.23
CA ILE A 128 -18.89 12.72 -12.01
C ILE A 128 -18.06 13.59 -11.02
N PRO A 129 -17.06 14.30 -11.54
CA PRO A 129 -15.84 14.76 -10.87
C PRO A 129 -15.57 14.18 -9.46
N ASP A 130 -15.53 12.85 -9.33
CA ASP A 130 -15.11 12.17 -8.10
C ASP A 130 -13.58 12.01 -8.13
N TRP A 131 -12.90 13.09 -7.77
CA TRP A 131 -11.44 13.16 -7.83
C TRP A 131 -10.76 12.20 -6.86
N ASP A 132 -11.32 11.97 -5.67
CA ASP A 132 -10.76 10.98 -4.73
C ASP A 132 -10.75 9.59 -5.35
N ALA A 133 -11.86 9.20 -5.98
CA ALA A 133 -11.91 7.91 -6.63
C ALA A 133 -11.03 7.82 -7.87
N ALA A 134 -10.97 8.86 -8.70
CA ALA A 134 -10.03 8.93 -9.82
C ALA A 134 -8.57 8.79 -9.34
N GLY A 135 -8.23 9.46 -8.24
CA GLY A 135 -6.93 9.35 -7.58
C GLY A 135 -6.64 7.92 -7.11
N GLY A 136 -7.61 7.27 -6.48
CA GLY A 136 -7.52 5.86 -6.07
C GLY A 136 -7.28 4.90 -7.23
N ILE A 137 -7.95 5.12 -8.36
CA ILE A 137 -7.73 4.33 -9.60
C ILE A 137 -6.31 4.52 -10.12
N TYR A 138 -5.85 5.77 -10.24
CA TYR A 138 -4.49 6.06 -10.71
C TYR A 138 -3.42 5.48 -9.78
N LEU A 139 -3.60 5.62 -8.46
CA LEU A 139 -2.70 5.07 -7.46
C LEU A 139 -2.61 3.53 -7.56
N SER A 140 -3.75 2.86 -7.75
CA SER A 140 -3.82 1.41 -7.96
C SER A 140 -3.06 1.00 -9.22
N GLN A 141 -3.31 1.66 -10.36
CA GLN A 141 -2.60 1.36 -11.60
C GLN A 141 -1.09 1.60 -11.49
N ALA A 142 -0.67 2.66 -10.80
CA ALA A 142 0.74 2.95 -10.58
C ALA A 142 1.42 1.88 -9.73
N HIS A 143 0.76 1.44 -8.65
CA HIS A 143 1.25 0.38 -7.78
C HIS A 143 1.49 -0.91 -8.56
N SER A 144 0.72 -1.16 -9.60
CA SER A 144 0.83 -2.37 -10.41
C SER A 144 1.86 -2.24 -11.51
N ALA A 145 1.94 -1.07 -12.15
CA ALA A 145 3.00 -0.74 -13.10
C ALA A 145 4.40 -0.87 -12.46
N ARG A 146 4.53 -0.58 -11.15
CA ARG A 146 5.82 -0.66 -10.43
C ARG A 146 6.47 -2.05 -10.44
N TYR A 147 5.69 -3.12 -10.52
CA TYR A 147 6.24 -4.48 -10.52
C TYR A 147 6.89 -4.84 -11.86
N SER A 148 6.72 -4.01 -12.88
CA SER A 148 7.43 -4.07 -14.15
C SER A 148 8.51 -3.01 -14.18
N MET A 149 9.79 -3.40 -14.07
CA MET A 149 10.91 -2.43 -14.12
C MET A 149 10.91 -1.59 -15.41
N TYR A 150 10.42 -2.15 -16.52
CA TYR A 150 10.31 -1.46 -17.81
C TYR A 150 9.14 -0.46 -17.89
N ASP A 151 8.18 -0.51 -16.97
CA ASP A 151 6.99 0.35 -16.95
C ASP A 151 7.07 1.46 -15.88
N SER A 152 8.25 1.66 -15.28
CA SER A 152 8.50 2.70 -14.28
C SER A 152 8.10 4.11 -14.74
N PRO A 153 8.35 4.54 -16.00
CA PRO A 153 7.88 5.86 -16.47
C PRO A 153 6.35 6.02 -16.41
N ARG A 154 5.60 4.98 -16.76
CA ARG A 154 4.14 4.98 -16.66
C ARG A 154 3.69 5.00 -15.20
N ALA A 155 4.38 4.28 -14.32
CA ALA A 155 4.09 4.29 -12.89
C ALA A 155 4.21 5.71 -12.30
N PHE A 156 5.27 6.46 -12.66
CA PHE A 156 5.43 7.85 -12.24
C PHE A 156 4.35 8.77 -12.84
N GLU A 157 4.00 8.62 -14.12
CA GLU A 157 2.93 9.40 -14.73
C GLU A 157 1.59 9.19 -14.00
N LEU A 158 1.25 7.94 -13.70
CA LEU A 158 0.04 7.58 -12.97
C LEU A 158 0.08 8.11 -11.53
N LEU A 159 1.22 8.04 -10.84
CA LEU A 159 1.39 8.63 -9.50
C LEU A 159 1.16 10.13 -9.49
N HIS A 160 1.72 10.87 -10.45
CA HIS A 160 1.52 12.31 -10.52
C HIS A 160 0.05 12.67 -10.74
N LYS A 161 -0.67 11.94 -11.60
CA LYS A 161 -2.11 12.11 -11.78
C LYS A 161 -2.89 11.78 -10.50
N ALA A 162 -2.52 10.73 -9.78
CA ALA A 162 -3.13 10.40 -8.49
C ALA A 162 -2.94 11.55 -7.48
N GLN A 163 -1.71 12.08 -7.37
CA GLN A 163 -1.40 13.21 -6.50
C GLN A 163 -2.17 14.48 -6.89
N GLU A 164 -2.31 14.78 -8.19
CA GLU A 164 -3.15 15.90 -8.66
C GLU A 164 -4.60 15.75 -8.22
N CYS A 165 -5.15 14.53 -8.31
CA CYS A 165 -6.51 14.24 -7.87
C CYS A 165 -6.68 14.43 -6.35
N PHE A 166 -5.80 13.87 -5.53
CA PHE A 166 -5.88 14.01 -4.07
C PHE A 166 -5.63 15.44 -3.58
N ARG A 167 -4.79 16.21 -4.29
CA ARG A 167 -4.64 17.66 -4.01
C ARG A 167 -5.89 18.45 -4.35
N ALA A 168 -6.72 18.00 -5.29
CA ALA A 168 -7.96 18.68 -5.65
C ALA A 168 -9.05 18.54 -4.57
N THR A 169 -8.92 17.55 -3.69
CA THR A 169 -9.88 17.21 -2.63
C THR A 169 -9.33 17.40 -1.22
N ASP A 170 -8.09 17.88 -1.09
CA ASP A 170 -7.35 17.94 0.19
C ASP A 170 -7.29 16.58 0.92
N ASN A 171 -7.25 15.47 0.17
CA ASN A 171 -7.12 14.11 0.71
C ASN A 171 -5.65 13.79 1.03
N ASP A 172 -5.16 14.39 2.11
CA ASP A 172 -3.76 14.30 2.53
C ASP A 172 -3.31 12.86 2.84
N GLY A 173 -4.22 11.99 3.29
CA GLY A 173 -3.91 10.60 3.61
C GLY A 173 -3.54 9.78 2.37
N ASP A 174 -4.38 9.82 1.33
CA ASP A 174 -4.06 9.12 0.08
C ASP A 174 -2.96 9.82 -0.73
N LEU A 175 -2.83 11.15 -0.60
CA LEU A 175 -1.68 11.89 -1.14
C LEU A 175 -0.36 11.40 -0.52
N HIS A 176 -0.32 11.21 0.79
CA HIS A 176 0.83 10.63 1.49
C HIS A 176 1.16 9.21 1.00
N ARG A 177 0.14 8.36 0.82
CA ARG A 177 0.32 7.01 0.26
C ARG A 177 0.92 7.03 -1.15
N ALA A 178 0.54 8.00 -1.97
CA ALA A 178 1.13 8.19 -3.30
C ALA A 178 2.63 8.54 -3.23
N TYR A 179 3.04 9.40 -2.28
CA TYR A 179 4.47 9.73 -2.09
C TYR A 179 5.30 8.55 -1.58
N LEU A 180 4.76 7.77 -0.62
CA LEU A 180 5.43 6.54 -0.17
C LEU A 180 5.62 5.53 -1.30
N LEU A 181 4.62 5.40 -2.16
CA LEU A 181 4.72 4.54 -3.33
C LEU A 181 5.80 5.02 -4.30
N GLU A 182 5.86 6.33 -4.59
CA GLU A 182 6.89 6.95 -5.43
C GLU A 182 8.31 6.66 -4.89
N MET A 183 8.53 6.81 -3.58
CA MET A 183 9.80 6.46 -2.93
C MET A 183 10.17 4.99 -3.15
N SER A 184 9.21 4.08 -3.03
CA SER A 184 9.45 2.64 -3.23
C SER A 184 9.81 2.26 -4.66
N ILE A 185 9.51 3.11 -5.65
CA ILE A 185 9.90 2.92 -7.06
C ILE A 185 11.30 3.48 -7.29
N LEU A 186 11.61 4.65 -6.73
CA LEU A 186 12.93 5.26 -6.83
C LEU A 186 14.02 4.41 -6.20
N ASP A 187 13.69 3.71 -5.11
CA ASP A 187 14.63 2.88 -4.36
C ASP A 187 15.34 1.79 -5.21
N PRO A 188 14.62 0.85 -5.85
CA PRO A 188 15.25 -0.16 -6.69
C PRO A 188 15.96 0.47 -7.90
N LEU A 189 15.42 1.54 -8.49
CA LEU A 189 16.05 2.23 -9.62
C LEU A 189 17.40 2.85 -9.23
N ALA A 190 17.49 3.46 -8.05
CA ALA A 190 18.74 4.02 -7.52
C ALA A 190 19.78 2.93 -7.20
N ASN A 191 19.34 1.78 -6.66
CA ASN A 191 20.21 0.63 -6.38
C ASN A 191 20.76 -0.04 -7.65
N GLU A 192 19.99 -0.06 -8.75
CA GLU A 192 20.43 -0.65 -10.02
C GLU A 192 21.23 0.33 -10.90
N GLY A 193 21.50 1.54 -10.42
CA GLY A 193 22.16 2.59 -11.20
C GLY A 193 21.34 3.07 -12.41
N GLN A 194 20.05 2.77 -12.44
CA GLN A 194 19.09 3.34 -13.38
C GLN A 194 18.75 4.77 -12.95
N ASP A 195 17.86 5.46 -13.69
CA ASP A 195 17.51 6.89 -13.57
C ASP A 195 16.89 7.33 -12.21
N GLY A 196 17.14 6.62 -11.10
CA GLY A 196 16.68 6.97 -9.76
C GLY A 196 17.34 8.25 -9.23
N ASP A 197 16.52 9.18 -8.76
CA ASP A 197 16.95 10.47 -8.21
C ASP A 197 16.95 10.44 -6.68
N ILE A 198 18.14 10.34 -6.07
CA ILE A 198 18.33 10.32 -4.61
C ILE A 198 17.84 11.62 -3.97
N GLU A 199 17.98 12.76 -4.63
CA GLU A 199 17.50 14.04 -4.08
C GLU A 199 15.97 14.06 -4.05
N ARG A 200 15.32 13.52 -5.09
CA ARG A 200 13.87 13.30 -5.08
C ARG A 200 13.42 12.35 -3.98
N TYR A 201 14.14 11.24 -3.76
CA TYR A 201 13.86 10.31 -2.67
C TYR A 201 13.92 11.02 -1.30
N ARG A 202 14.94 11.87 -1.08
CA ARG A 202 15.08 12.66 0.14
C ARG A 202 13.93 13.65 0.32
N ASP A 203 13.52 14.34 -0.75
CA ASP A 203 12.42 15.30 -0.68
C ASP A 203 11.09 14.61 -0.33
N LEU A 204 10.84 13.44 -0.91
CA LEU A 204 9.66 12.62 -0.59
C LEU A 204 9.70 12.10 0.85
N LEU A 205 10.87 11.69 1.36
CA LEU A 205 11.03 11.32 2.76
C LEU A 205 10.67 12.49 3.68
N GLY A 206 11.13 13.71 3.37
CA GLY A 206 10.80 14.91 4.13
C GLY A 206 9.30 15.22 4.16
N ILE A 207 8.60 15.00 3.04
CA ILE A 207 7.13 15.12 2.98
C ILE A 207 6.46 14.07 3.88
N CYS A 208 6.93 12.83 3.83
CA CYS A 208 6.37 11.74 4.63
C CYS A 208 6.57 11.97 6.13
N VAL A 209 7.75 12.42 6.54
CA VAL A 209 8.05 12.84 7.93
C VAL A 209 7.08 13.94 8.37
N SER A 210 6.97 15.01 7.59
CA SER A 210 6.12 16.16 7.93
C SER A 210 4.66 15.76 8.10
N PHE A 211 4.17 14.82 7.28
CA PHE A 211 2.83 14.28 7.41
C PHE A 211 2.66 13.50 8.72
N LEU A 212 3.54 12.54 9.02
CA LEU A 212 3.44 11.70 10.22
C LEU A 212 3.59 12.51 11.52
N GLU A 213 4.45 13.54 11.53
CA GLU A 213 4.56 14.47 12.67
C GLU A 213 3.26 15.23 12.92
N ARG A 214 2.61 15.70 11.85
CA ARG A 214 1.32 16.42 11.93
C ARG A 214 0.20 15.50 12.41
N GLU A 215 0.16 14.26 11.95
CA GLU A 215 -0.79 13.22 12.38
C GLU A 215 -0.43 12.64 13.77
N GLN A 216 0.73 12.98 14.33
CA GLN A 216 1.25 12.45 15.60
C GLN A 216 1.40 10.92 15.60
N ASP A 217 1.64 10.32 14.43
CA ASP A 217 1.89 8.88 14.30
C ASP A 217 3.39 8.58 14.45
N PHE A 218 3.88 8.71 15.68
CA PHE A 218 5.29 8.59 16.00
C PHE A 218 5.83 7.15 15.86
N HIS A 219 4.98 6.13 15.90
CA HIS A 219 5.41 4.75 15.65
C HIS A 219 5.76 4.58 14.17
N SER A 220 4.85 4.97 13.28
CA SER A 220 5.11 4.93 11.83
C SER A 220 6.29 5.83 11.44
N LEU A 221 6.51 6.93 12.16
CA LEU A 221 7.67 7.81 11.93
C LEU A 221 9.00 7.13 12.28
N VAL A 222 9.05 6.40 13.41
CA VAL A 222 10.23 5.60 13.79
C VAL A 222 10.50 4.52 12.75
N ASP A 223 9.47 3.79 12.31
CA ASP A 223 9.60 2.75 11.29
C ASP A 223 10.07 3.31 9.94
N LEU A 224 9.54 4.47 9.54
CA LEU A 224 9.94 5.16 8.31
C LEU A 224 11.43 5.53 8.33
N TYR A 225 11.93 6.11 9.42
CA TYR A 225 13.35 6.45 9.54
C TYR A 225 14.25 5.21 9.54
N LEU A 226 13.84 4.15 10.22
CA LEU A 226 14.58 2.89 10.22
C LEU A 226 14.67 2.29 8.81
N GLN A 227 13.55 2.19 8.09
CA GLN A 227 13.54 1.71 6.71
C GLN A 227 14.37 2.61 5.80
N ALA A 228 14.21 3.94 5.90
CA ALA A 228 15.00 4.89 5.13
C ALA A 228 16.50 4.74 5.38
N SER A 229 16.92 4.54 6.63
CA SER A 229 18.33 4.33 6.97
C SER A 229 18.92 3.08 6.31
N GLN A 230 18.18 1.97 6.30
CA GLN A 230 18.60 0.73 5.64
C GLN A 230 18.70 0.87 4.13
N ARG A 231 17.79 1.63 3.50
CA ARG A 231 17.86 1.93 2.06
C ARG A 231 19.01 2.85 1.71
N LEU A 232 19.23 3.90 2.51
CA LEU A 232 20.35 4.83 2.30
C LEU A 232 21.71 4.15 2.50
N GLU A 233 21.79 3.16 3.39
CA GLU A 233 22.95 2.28 3.51
C GLU A 233 23.23 1.54 2.20
N SER A 234 22.21 0.98 1.54
CA SER A 234 22.39 0.23 0.28
C SER A 234 22.85 1.12 -0.88
N TYR A 235 22.58 2.42 -0.84
CA TYR A 235 23.12 3.40 -1.80
C TYR A 235 24.50 3.95 -1.42
N GLU A 236 25.15 3.39 -0.40
CA GLU A 236 26.43 3.89 0.15
C GLU A 236 26.37 5.35 0.65
N ARG A 237 25.18 5.86 0.98
CA ARG A 237 24.95 7.22 1.51
C ARG A 237 25.06 7.25 3.03
N LEU A 238 26.22 6.86 3.54
CA LEU A 238 26.51 6.75 4.97
C LEU A 238 26.33 8.08 5.74
N ASP A 239 26.46 9.22 5.05
CA ASP A 239 26.17 10.55 5.58
C ASP A 239 24.70 10.72 5.99
N LEU A 240 23.78 10.16 5.21
CA LEU A 240 22.34 10.24 5.42
C LEU A 240 21.81 9.14 6.35
N VAL A 241 22.51 7.99 6.43
CA VAL A 241 22.22 6.93 7.41
C VAL A 241 22.31 7.47 8.84
N GLU A 242 23.40 8.19 9.16
CA GLU A 242 23.57 8.80 10.49
C GLU A 242 22.42 9.79 10.78
N GLU A 243 22.02 10.59 9.80
CA GLU A 243 20.95 11.59 9.96
C GLU A 243 19.59 10.94 10.26
N CYS A 244 19.23 9.87 9.53
CA CYS A 244 17.99 9.14 9.77
C CYS A 244 17.99 8.48 11.15
N MET A 245 19.11 7.86 11.55
CA MET A 245 19.22 7.23 12.87
C MET A 245 19.13 8.25 14.01
N ILE A 246 19.75 9.42 13.86
CA ILE A 246 19.66 10.51 14.84
C ILE A 246 18.24 11.05 14.93
N ALA A 247 17.56 11.27 13.81
CA ALA A 247 16.18 11.73 13.78
C ALA A 247 15.25 10.72 14.47
N MET A 248 15.36 9.44 14.12
CA MET A 248 14.64 8.34 14.77
C MET A 248 14.85 8.34 16.29
N LEU A 249 16.11 8.42 16.75
CA LEU A 249 16.43 8.44 18.18
C LEU A 249 15.89 9.70 18.89
N GLY A 250 15.81 10.84 18.20
CA GLY A 250 15.15 12.05 18.70
C GLY A 250 13.68 11.80 18.99
N VAL A 251 12.95 11.19 18.04
CA VAL A 251 11.53 10.80 18.21
C VAL A 251 11.38 9.80 19.36
N VAL A 252 12.25 8.78 19.44
CA VAL A 252 12.23 7.80 20.54
C VAL A 252 12.51 8.47 21.89
N LYS A 253 13.46 9.40 21.97
CA LYS A 253 13.77 10.12 23.22
C LYS A 253 12.58 10.92 23.72
N GLU A 254 11.88 11.59 22.81
CA GLU A 254 10.76 12.47 23.14
C GLU A 254 9.47 11.71 23.46
N HIS A 255 9.13 10.70 22.65
CA HIS A 255 7.81 10.05 22.70
C HIS A 255 7.84 8.64 23.29
N PHE A 256 8.99 7.97 23.32
CA PHE A 256 9.17 6.59 23.78
C PHE A 256 10.38 6.45 24.73
N PRO A 257 10.48 7.28 25.80
CA PRO A 257 11.72 7.42 26.58
C PRO A 257 12.21 6.12 27.22
N ASP A 258 11.30 5.20 27.57
CA ASP A 258 11.64 3.89 28.15
C ASP A 258 12.43 3.00 27.18
N HIS A 259 12.31 3.25 25.87
CA HIS A 259 13.01 2.52 24.81
C HIS A 259 14.29 3.23 24.34
N PHE A 260 14.53 4.47 24.78
CA PHE A 260 15.62 5.31 24.26
C PHE A 260 17.00 4.70 24.51
N ALA A 261 17.28 4.24 25.74
CA ALA A 261 18.60 3.71 26.08
C ALA A 261 18.96 2.46 25.24
N THR A 262 17.99 1.57 25.04
CA THR A 262 18.18 0.35 24.24
C THR A 262 18.36 0.68 22.76
N ASN A 263 17.56 1.58 22.19
CA ASN A 263 17.69 1.99 20.80
C ASN A 263 18.99 2.76 20.55
N LEU A 264 19.41 3.63 21.48
CA LEU A 264 20.69 4.34 21.39
C LEU A 264 21.87 3.37 21.36
N GLN A 265 21.84 2.32 22.20
CA GLN A 265 22.87 1.29 22.16
C GLN A 265 22.87 0.53 20.83
N GLY A 266 21.69 0.10 20.35
CA GLY A 266 21.59 -0.60 19.06
C GLY A 266 22.07 0.24 17.88
N ALA A 267 21.75 1.54 17.87
CA ALA A 267 22.22 2.47 16.85
C ALA A 267 23.73 2.66 16.87
N ARG A 268 24.37 2.70 18.05
CA ARG A 268 25.84 2.74 18.16
C ARG A 268 26.48 1.51 17.54
N GLU A 269 26.02 0.33 17.95
CA GLU A 269 26.55 -0.95 17.45
C GLU A 269 26.39 -1.06 15.92
N TYR A 270 25.25 -0.63 15.39
CA TYR A 270 24.99 -0.61 13.95
C TYR A 270 25.90 0.37 13.19
N LEU A 271 26.01 1.62 13.64
CA LEU A 271 26.85 2.63 12.98
C LEU A 271 28.35 2.29 13.07
N ASP A 272 28.80 1.71 14.19
CA ASP A 272 30.17 1.22 14.36
C ASP A 272 30.47 0.07 13.38
N ASN A 273 29.53 -0.86 13.19
CA ASN A 273 29.66 -1.96 12.22
C ASN A 273 29.74 -1.46 10.77
N LEU A 274 29.04 -0.38 10.44
CA LEU A 274 29.10 0.26 9.13
C LEU A 274 30.35 1.13 8.93
N GLY A 275 31.16 1.34 9.97
CA GLY A 275 32.30 2.24 9.92
C GLY A 275 31.92 3.71 9.74
N VAL A 276 30.67 4.08 10.04
CA VAL A 276 30.20 5.48 10.00
C VAL A 276 30.76 6.22 11.20
N SER A 277 31.42 7.35 10.96
CA SER A 277 31.89 8.21 12.04
C SER A 277 30.69 8.86 12.74
N THR A 278 30.39 8.42 13.96
CA THR A 278 29.28 8.88 14.83
C THR A 278 29.55 10.28 15.42
N LYS A 279 29.77 11.28 14.57
CA LYS A 279 30.14 12.64 15.03
C LYS A 279 28.98 13.34 15.72
N ARG A 280 27.74 13.06 15.31
CA ARG A 280 26.54 13.77 15.77
C ARG A 280 25.75 12.99 16.83
N LEU A 281 25.91 11.67 16.88
CA LEU A 281 25.21 10.79 17.83
C LEU A 281 25.40 11.18 19.33
N PRO A 282 26.60 11.60 19.81
CA PRO A 282 26.78 11.99 21.21
C PRO A 282 25.97 13.22 21.64
N ALA A 283 25.45 14.02 20.69
CA ALA A 283 24.61 15.17 21.01
C ALA A 283 23.20 14.76 21.51
N LEU A 284 22.82 13.49 21.33
CA LEU A 284 21.54 12.95 21.78
C LEU A 284 21.58 12.35 23.20
N GLU A 285 22.74 12.24 23.83
CA GLU A 285 22.93 11.72 25.19
C GLU A 285 22.40 12.74 26.23
#